data_AF-A0A2U1V1J2-F1
#
_entry.id   AF-A0A2U1V1J2-F1
#
_cell.length_a   1.000
_cell.length_b   1.000
_cell.length_c   1.000
_cell.angle_alpha   90.00
_cell.angle_beta   90.00
_cell.angle_gamma   90.00
#
_symmetry.space_group_name_H-M   'P 1'
#
loop_
_entity.id
_entity.type
_entity.pdbx_description
1 polymer ?
#
loop_
_entity_poly.entity_id
_entity_poly.type
_entity_poly.pdbx_seq_one_letter_code
_entity_poly.pdbx_strand_id
1 'polypeptide(L)'
;MRRAALLAGLALASLAPAQAPAQTTQPGIETRYEELTIPLQALLDDGWEIVDMAGNLGGIAYLLRKKGKWVTCQLVSRREDTRSRCMAMN
;
A
#
# COMPACT_ATOMS: atom_id res chain seq x y z
N MET A 1 31.00 -19.83 -67.36
CA MET A 1 29.71 -19.63 -66.64
C MET A 1 29.92 -18.50 -65.64
N ARG A 2 29.32 -17.33 -65.89
CA ARG A 2 29.38 -16.14 -65.02
C ARG A 2 27.97 -15.81 -64.58
N ARG A 3 27.68 -15.86 -63.28
CA ARG A 3 26.53 -15.18 -62.69
C ARG A 3 27.03 -14.40 -61.49
N ALA A 4 27.29 -13.14 -61.75
CA ALA A 4 27.51 -12.10 -60.77
C ALA A 4 26.15 -11.58 -60.25
N ALA A 5 26.21 -11.08 -59.03
CA ALA A 5 25.37 -10.02 -58.45
C ALA A 5 23.88 -10.31 -58.22
N LEU A 6 23.47 -10.27 -56.96
CA LEU A 6 22.46 -9.34 -56.43
C LEU A 6 22.22 -9.65 -54.95
N LEU A 7 23.07 -9.10 -54.08
CA LEU A 7 22.83 -8.99 -52.65
C LEU A 7 23.06 -7.53 -52.27
N ALA A 8 22.07 -6.70 -52.57
CA ALA A 8 22.04 -5.32 -52.12
C ALA A 8 20.60 -4.98 -51.73
N GLY A 9 20.43 -4.57 -50.48
CA GLY A 9 19.22 -3.88 -50.04
C GLY A 9 18.39 -4.66 -49.03
N LEU A 10 18.84 -4.73 -47.78
CA LEU A 10 17.98 -4.96 -46.61
C LEU A 10 18.76 -4.63 -45.33
N ALA A 11 19.13 -3.37 -45.16
CA ALA A 11 19.77 -2.92 -43.92
C ALA A 11 19.60 -1.42 -43.69
N LEU A 12 18.37 -0.90 -43.56
CA LEU A 12 18.14 0.48 -43.10
C LEU A 12 16.68 0.69 -42.69
N ALA A 13 16.18 -0.06 -41.71
CA ALA A 13 14.84 0.20 -41.17
C ALA A 13 14.68 -0.24 -39.70
N SER A 14 15.59 0.15 -38.80
CA SER A 14 15.39 -0.11 -37.37
C SER A 14 16.29 0.71 -36.45
N LEU A 15 16.41 2.02 -36.70
CA LEU A 15 17.07 2.98 -35.80
C LEU A 15 16.12 4.10 -35.35
N ALA A 16 14.82 3.83 -35.29
CA ALA A 16 13.91 4.70 -34.57
C ALA A 16 14.05 4.41 -33.06
N PRO A 17 14.46 5.39 -32.22
CA PRO A 17 14.44 5.21 -30.79
C PRO A 17 12.99 5.03 -30.35
N ALA A 18 12.65 3.84 -29.85
CA ALA A 18 11.38 3.61 -29.19
C ALA A 18 11.33 4.50 -27.95
N GLN A 19 10.60 5.62 -28.04
CA GLN A 19 10.30 6.45 -26.88
C GLN A 19 9.33 5.67 -26.01
N ALA A 20 9.88 4.99 -25.00
CA ALA A 20 9.08 4.38 -23.94
C ALA A 20 8.21 5.49 -23.32
N PRO A 21 6.89 5.31 -23.19
CA PRO A 21 6.04 6.30 -22.54
C PRO A 21 6.53 6.48 -21.11
N ALA A 22 6.91 7.70 -20.76
CA ALA A 22 7.25 8.06 -19.40
C ALA A 22 6.03 7.75 -18.52
N GLN A 23 6.19 6.83 -17.58
CA GLN A 23 5.17 6.57 -16.56
C GLN A 23 4.96 7.86 -15.79
N THR A 24 3.82 8.50 -15.99
CA THR A 24 3.37 9.57 -15.12
C THR A 24 3.13 8.95 -13.76
N THR A 25 4.07 9.14 -12.84
CA THR A 25 3.87 8.81 -11.43
C THR A 25 2.64 9.57 -10.97
N GLN A 26 1.50 8.88 -10.87
CA GLN A 26 0.33 9.47 -10.22
C GLN A 26 0.78 9.87 -8.81
N PRO A 27 0.47 11.09 -8.34
CA PRO A 27 0.73 11.46 -6.97
C PRO A 27 0.11 10.38 -6.07
N GLY A 28 0.95 9.67 -5.31
CA GLY A 28 0.45 8.66 -4.39
C GLY A 28 -0.53 9.32 -3.43
N ILE A 29 -1.69 8.68 -3.20
CA ILE A 29 -2.58 9.11 -2.12
C ILE A 29 -1.79 8.92 -0.82
N GLU A 30 -1.47 10.03 -0.16
CA GLU A 30 -0.77 10.02 1.12
C GLU A 30 -1.71 9.41 2.17
N THR A 31 -1.46 8.16 2.58
CA THR A 31 -2.16 7.58 3.72
C THR A 31 -1.71 8.30 4.98
N ARG A 32 -2.56 9.20 5.47
CA ARG A 32 -2.33 9.90 6.73
C ARG A 32 -2.82 9.04 7.88
N TYR A 33 -2.01 8.99 8.92
CA TYR A 33 -2.34 8.33 10.18
C TYR A 33 -2.55 9.41 11.24
N GLU A 34 -3.79 9.57 11.69
CA GLU A 34 -4.11 10.49 12.78
C GLU A 34 -4.32 9.70 14.07
N GLU A 35 -3.59 10.04 15.13
CA GLU A 35 -3.76 9.40 16.43
C GLU A 35 -5.11 9.77 17.05
N LEU A 36 -5.86 8.76 17.44
CA LEU A 36 -7.14 8.90 18.12
C LEU A 36 -6.93 8.82 19.63
N THR A 37 -7.56 9.74 20.36
CA THR A 37 -7.63 9.70 21.82
C THR A 37 -8.64 8.67 22.35
N ILE A 38 -9.39 8.03 21.45
CA ILE A 38 -10.43 7.05 21.76
C ILE A 38 -9.80 5.66 21.89
N PRO A 39 -10.04 4.92 23.00
CA PRO A 39 -9.50 3.58 23.18
C PRO A 39 -10.23 2.55 22.30
N LEU A 40 -9.57 1.41 22.05
CA LEU A 40 -10.10 0.31 21.25
C LEU A 40 -11.50 -0.12 21.73
N GLN A 41 -11.69 -0.28 23.04
CA GLN A 41 -12.98 -0.70 23.60
C GLN A 41 -14.11 0.26 23.22
N ALA A 42 -13.89 1.57 23.29
CA ALA A 42 -14.91 2.56 22.93
C ALA A 42 -15.24 2.55 21.43
N LEU A 43 -14.28 2.20 20.56
CA LEU A 43 -14.54 1.99 19.14
C LEU A 43 -15.41 0.74 18.92
N LEU A 44 -15.13 -0.36 19.62
CA LEU A 44 -15.95 -1.57 19.54
C LEU A 44 -17.37 -1.32 20.06
N ASP A 45 -17.52 -0.60 21.16
CA ASP A 45 -18.82 -0.22 21.73
C ASP A 45 -19.60 0.72 20.80
N ASP A 46 -18.91 1.57 20.02
CA ASP A 46 -19.50 2.40 18.96
C ASP A 46 -19.85 1.57 17.70
N GLY A 47 -19.55 0.27 17.66
CA GLY A 47 -19.91 -0.62 16.55
C GLY A 47 -18.91 -0.60 15.40
N TRP A 48 -17.62 -0.35 15.68
CA TRP A 48 -16.56 -0.67 14.74
C TRP A 48 -16.28 -2.18 14.73
N GLU A 49 -16.10 -2.75 13.55
CA GLU A 49 -15.88 -4.19 13.38
C GLU A 49 -14.40 -4.48 13.20
N ILE A 50 -13.86 -5.48 13.92
CA ILE A 50 -12.53 -6.02 13.67
C ILE A 50 -12.59 -6.86 12.39
N VAL A 51 -11.80 -6.48 11.39
CA VAL A 51 -11.75 -7.16 10.08
C VAL A 51 -10.45 -7.89 9.82
N ASP A 52 -9.38 -7.53 10.55
CA ASP A 52 -8.11 -8.25 10.53
C ASP A 52 -7.34 -8.07 11.84
N MET A 53 -6.41 -8.97 12.12
CA MET A 53 -5.55 -8.98 13.31
C MET A 53 -4.13 -9.43 12.98
N ALA A 54 -3.14 -8.73 13.54
CA ALA A 54 -1.74 -9.10 13.41
C ALA A 54 -1.04 -9.07 14.78
N GLY A 55 -0.41 -10.18 15.17
CA GLY A 55 0.39 -10.27 16.40
C GLY A 55 1.89 -10.21 16.10
N ASN A 56 2.65 -9.50 16.93
CA ASN A 56 4.12 -9.56 16.94
C ASN A 56 4.68 -9.45 18.37
N LEU A 57 6.01 -9.48 18.52
CA LEU A 57 6.68 -9.39 19.83
C LEU A 57 6.37 -8.10 20.61
N GLY A 58 5.84 -7.06 19.94
CA GLY A 58 5.48 -5.77 20.52
C GLY A 58 4.00 -5.60 20.87
N GLY A 59 3.14 -6.60 20.61
CA GLY A 59 1.72 -6.58 20.95
C GLY A 59 0.80 -7.13 19.86
N ILE A 60 -0.49 -6.82 19.98
CA ILE A 60 -1.53 -7.22 19.02
C ILE A 60 -2.07 -5.97 18.33
N ALA A 61 -2.04 -5.96 17.01
CA ALA A 61 -2.66 -4.94 16.17
C ALA A 61 -3.99 -5.45 15.61
N TYR A 62 -4.96 -4.56 15.55
CA TYR A 62 -6.31 -4.78 15.03
C TYR A 62 -6.58 -3.80 13.91
N LEU A 63 -7.14 -4.29 12.80
CA LEU A 63 -7.71 -3.44 11.76
C LEU A 63 -9.22 -3.41 11.95
N LEU A 64 -9.77 -2.20 12.08
CA LEU A 64 -11.19 -1.96 12.29
C LEU A 64 -11.80 -1.23 11.10
N ARG A 65 -13.07 -1.53 10.82
CA ARG A 65 -13.85 -0.87 9.76
C ARG A 65 -15.21 -0.42 10.28
N LYS A 66 -15.64 0.78 9.88
CA LYS A 66 -17.02 1.27 10.06
C LYS A 66 -17.39 2.22 8.94
N LYS A 67 -18.48 1.91 8.22
CA LYS A 67 -19.03 2.77 7.15
C LYS A 67 -17.97 3.26 6.14
N GLY A 68 -17.08 2.36 5.71
CA GLY A 68 -16.00 2.66 4.76
C GLY A 68 -14.78 3.38 5.33
N LYS A 69 -14.78 3.72 6.63
CA LYS A 69 -13.61 4.25 7.35
C LYS A 69 -12.80 3.14 7.97
N TRP A 70 -11.51 3.39 8.12
CA TRP A 70 -10.54 2.43 8.63
C TRP A 70 -9.80 3.01 9.84
N VAL A 71 -9.58 2.17 10.84
CA VAL A 71 -8.78 2.47 12.03
C VAL A 71 -7.87 1.29 12.29
N THR A 72 -6.61 1.55 12.61
CA THR A 72 -5.71 0.53 13.18
C THR A 72 -5.51 0.80 14.66
N CYS A 73 -5.61 -0.23 15.50
CA CYS A 73 -5.38 -0.12 16.94
C CYS A 73 -4.32 -1.13 17.37
N GLN A 74 -3.32 -0.69 18.13
CA GLN A 74 -2.32 -1.56 18.74
C GLN A 74 -2.55 -1.65 20.26
N LEU A 75 -2.68 -2.86 20.79
CA LEU A 75 -2.61 -3.12 22.22
C LEU A 75 -1.14 -3.24 22.64
N VAL A 76 -0.73 -2.40 23.56
CA VAL A 76 0.60 -2.39 24.17
C VAL A 76 0.45 -2.72 25.65
N SER A 77 0.93 -3.91 26.04
CA SER A 77 0.95 -4.35 27.43
C SER A 77 2.32 -4.10 28.05
N ARG A 78 2.36 -3.36 29.16
CA ARG A 78 3.56 -3.13 29.98
C ARG A 78 3.27 -3.55 31.41
N ARG A 79 3.83 -4.69 31.83
CA ARG A 79 3.77 -5.30 33.19
C ARG A 79 2.36 -5.33 33.83
N GLU A 80 1.82 -4.19 34.23
CA GLU A 80 0.57 -4.02 34.97
C GLU A 80 -0.48 -3.18 34.20
N ASP A 81 -0.13 -2.63 33.04
CA ASP A 81 -1.00 -1.73 32.26
C ASP A 81 -1.08 -2.19 30.80
N THR A 82 -2.30 -2.30 30.28
CA THR A 82 -2.55 -2.57 28.85
C THR A 82 -3.31 -1.40 28.27
N ARG A 83 -2.69 -0.71 27.31
CA ARG A 83 -3.29 0.44 26.63
C ARG A 83 -3.43 0.17 25.14
N SER A 84 -4.50 0.70 24.56
CA SER A 84 -4.67 0.76 23.10
C SER A 84 -4.16 2.09 22.57
N ARG A 85 -3.41 2.06 21.46
CA ARG A 85 -3.11 3.24 20.64
C ARG A 85 -3.80 3.05 19.29
N CYS A 86 -4.72 3.95 18.95
CA CYS A 86 -5.52 3.85 17.74
C CYS A 86 -5.18 4.97 16.76
N MET A 87 -5.15 4.66 15.47
CA MET A 87 -4.86 5.59 14.37
C MET A 87 -5.96 5.50 13.32
N ALA A 88 -6.57 6.63 12.96
CA ALA A 88 -7.45 6.70 11.80
C ALA A 88 -6.63 6.66 10.51
N MET A 89 -7.18 6.00 9.49
CA MET A 89 -6.59 5.89 8.17
C MET A 89 -7.48 6.60 7.15
N ASN A 90 -6.88 7.46 6.33
CA ASN A 90 -7.54 8.13 5.20
C ASN A 90 -7.50 7.27 3.93
#